data_AF-A0A0P7BB59-F1
#
_entry.id   AF-A0A0P7BB59-F1
#
_cell.length_a   1.000
_cell.length_b   1.000
_cell.length_c   1.000
_cell.angle_alpha   90.00
_cell.angle_beta   90.00
_cell.angle_gamma   90.00
#
_symmetry.space_group_name_H-M   'P 1'
#
loop_
_entity.id
_entity.type
_entity.pdbx_description
1 polymer ?
#
loop_
_entity_poly.entity_id
_entity_poly.type
_entity_poly.pdbx_seq_one_letter_code
_entity_poly.pdbx_strand_id
1 'polypeptide(L)' 'MKIMTCKQLGGACDKVFTAENFAEMAELCKQHGIEMYQKGDQPHIEAMAQMQKMMQSPDDMNNWFQAKQKEFDNLPETN' A
#
# COMPACT_ATOMS: atom_id res chain seq x y z
N MET A 1 -13.36 -5.74 10.26
CA MET A 1 -12.53 -5.49 9.05
C MET A 1 -12.13 -4.02 9.01
N LYS A 2 -11.01 -3.69 8.37
CA LYS A 2 -10.55 -2.30 8.22
C LYS A 2 -10.43 -1.93 6.76
N ILE A 3 -10.58 -0.63 6.48
CA ILE A 3 -10.64 -0.09 5.13
C ILE A 3 -9.46 0.86 4.90
N MET A 4 -8.68 0.62 3.85
CA MET A 4 -7.62 1.53 3.41
C MET A 4 -7.69 1.75 1.90
N THR A 5 -7.18 2.88 1.43
CA THR A 5 -7.05 3.16 0.01
C THR A 5 -5.65 2.83 -0.51
N CYS A 6 -5.55 2.60 -1.82
CA CYS A 6 -4.26 2.43 -2.50
C CYS A 6 -3.32 3.61 -2.22
N LYS A 7 -3.80 4.86 -2.25
CA LYS A 7 -3.04 6.05 -1.82
C LYS A 7 -2.53 5.96 -0.38
N GLN A 8 -3.35 5.53 0.57
CA GLN A 8 -2.92 5.37 1.97
C GLN A 8 -1.83 4.30 2.10
N LEU A 9 -1.82 3.29 1.23
CA LEU A 9 -0.81 2.23 1.19
C LEU A 9 0.40 2.57 0.31
N GLY A 10 0.52 3.83 -0.15
CA GLY A 10 1.65 4.31 -0.95
C GLY A 10 1.54 4.05 -2.46
N GLY A 11 0.37 3.67 -2.95
CA GLY A 11 0.04 3.67 -4.37
C GLY A 11 -0.55 5.01 -4.83
N ALA A 12 -1.14 5.02 -6.03
CA ALA A 12 -1.44 6.27 -6.72
C ALA A 12 -2.94 6.59 -6.88
N CYS A 13 -3.84 5.65 -6.58
CA CYS A 13 -5.27 5.82 -6.77
C CYS A 13 -6.10 5.69 -5.47
N ASP A 14 -7.38 6.03 -5.57
CA ASP A 14 -8.34 5.96 -4.46
C ASP A 14 -9.03 4.59 -4.35
N LYS A 15 -8.46 3.53 -4.96
CA LYS A 15 -9.03 2.18 -4.86
C LYS A 15 -9.09 1.76 -3.40
N VAL A 16 -10.29 1.47 -2.93
CA VAL A 16 -10.57 1.03 -1.58
C VAL A 16 -10.33 -0.47 -1.45
N PHE A 17 -9.60 -0.85 -0.42
CA PHE A 17 -9.34 -2.22 -0.01
C PHE A 17 -9.90 -2.43 1.38
N THR A 18 -10.41 -3.63 1.62
CA THR A 18 -10.94 -4.06 2.91
C THR A 18 -10.27 -5.37 3.26
N ALA A 19 -9.72 -5.46 4.47
CA ALA A 19 -9.03 -6.66 4.94
C ALA A 19 -9.20 -6.83 6.44
N GLU A 20 -8.99 -8.05 6.93
CA GLU A 20 -9.01 -8.34 8.38
C GLU A 20 -7.71 -7.94 9.07
N ASN A 21 -6.59 -7.99 8.35
CA ASN A 21 -5.27 -7.69 8.88
C ASN A 21 -4.40 -6.94 7.87
N PHE A 22 -3.32 -6.33 8.35
CA PHE A 22 -2.42 -5.53 7.51
C PHE A 22 -1.69 -6.35 6.44
N ALA A 23 -1.41 -7.63 6.69
CA ALA A 23 -0.72 -8.48 5.73
C ALA A 23 -1.61 -8.74 4.49
N GLU A 24 -2.88 -9.06 4.71
CA GLU A 24 -3.89 -9.21 3.66
C GLU A 24 -4.12 -7.88 2.92
N MET A 25 -4.19 -6.76 3.65
CA MET A 25 -4.28 -5.42 3.06
C MET A 25 -3.10 -5.11 2.13
N ALA A 26 -1.87 -5.40 2.58
CA ALA A 26 -0.66 -5.20 1.81
C ALA A 26 -0.61 -6.11 0.58
N GLU A 27 -1.07 -7.36 0.69
CA GLU A 27 -1.16 -8.28 -0.43
C GLU A 27 -2.16 -7.79 -1.49
N LEU A 28 -3.35 -7.35 -1.08
CA LEU A 28 -4.35 -6.76 -1.98
C LEU A 28 -3.80 -5.54 -2.72
N CYS A 29 -3.12 -4.63 -2.01
CA CYS A 29 -2.49 -3.47 -2.61
C CYS A 29 -1.35 -3.86 -3.57
N LYS A 30 -0.56 -4.88 -3.23
CA LYS A 30 0.52 -5.40 -4.08
C LYS A 30 -0.04 -6.01 -5.36
N GLN A 31 -1.06 -6.87 -5.27
CA GLN A 31 -1.73 -7.46 -6.43
C GLN A 31 -2.30 -6.37 -7.35
N HIS A 32 -2.94 -5.36 -6.75
CA HIS A 32 -3.42 -4.21 -7.51
C HIS A 32 -2.28 -3.44 -8.20
N GLY A 33 -1.18 -3.16 -7.50
CA GLY A 33 -0.01 -2.49 -8.08
C GLY A 33 0.58 -3.26 -9.27
N ILE A 34 0.67 -4.60 -9.17
CA ILE A 34 1.14 -5.46 -10.27
C ILE A 34 0.18 -5.39 -11.47
N GLU A 35 -1.14 -5.42 -11.23
CA GLU A 35 -2.13 -5.30 -12.30
C GLU A 35 -2.01 -3.95 -13.02
N MET A 36 -1.86 -2.86 -12.27
CA MET A 36 -1.70 -1.51 -12.83
C MET A 36 -0.39 -1.37 -13.59
N TYR A 37 0.69 -2.00 -13.11
CA TYR A 37 1.97 -2.08 -13.84
C TYR A 37 1.81 -2.74 -15.20
N GLN A 38 1.15 -3.90 -15.24
CA GLN A 38 0.91 -4.65 -16.46
C GLN A 38 0.03 -3.88 -17.45
N LYS A 39 -0.91 -3.08 -16.93
CA LYS A 39 -1.76 -2.18 -17.73
C LYS A 39 -1.03 -0.92 -18.22
N GLY A 40 0.21 -0.69 -17.77
CA GLY A 40 0.99 0.50 -18.16
C GLY A 40 0.53 1.78 -17.48
N ASP A 41 -0.14 1.68 -16.32
CA ASP A 41 -0.62 2.84 -15.58
C ASP A 41 0.55 3.65 -14.99
N GLN A 42 0.83 4.79 -15.62
CA GLN A 42 1.92 5.69 -15.24
C GLN A 42 1.93 6.04 -13.75
N PRO A 43 0.81 6.49 -13.14
CA PRO A 43 0.85 6.89 -11.74
C PRO A 43 1.20 5.72 -10.79
N HIS A 44 0.75 4.49 -11.05
CA HIS A 44 1.18 3.33 -10.26
C HIS A 44 2.64 2.92 -10.54
N ILE A 45 3.11 3.04 -11.79
CA ILE A 45 4.52 2.80 -12.12
C ILE A 45 5.42 3.76 -11.35
N GLU A 46 5.07 5.04 -11.28
CA GLU A 46 5.81 6.05 -10.52
C GLU A 46 5.80 5.75 -9.02
N ALA A 47 4.65 5.37 -8.45
CA ALA A 47 4.54 4.98 -7.05
C ALA A 47 5.43 3.76 -6.72
N MET A 48 5.47 2.75 -7.60
CA MET A 48 6.36 1.61 -7.42
C MET A 48 7.83 1.98 -7.59
N ALA A 49 8.17 2.91 -8.48
CA ALA A 49 9.54 3.41 -8.61
C ALA A 49 9.99 4.15 -7.34
N GLN A 50 9.09 4.91 -6.69
CA GLN A 50 9.36 5.50 -5.37
C GLN A 50 9.55 4.43 -4.31
N MET A 51 8.70 3.39 -4.30
CA MET A 51 8.86 2.27 -3.38
C MET A 51 10.17 1.52 -3.59
N GLN A 52 10.61 1.33 -4.83
CA GLN A 52 11.91 0.75 -5.14
C GLN A 52 13.09 1.60 -4.64
N LYS A 53 13.01 2.93 -4.73
CA LYS A 53 14.01 3.82 -4.14
C LYS A 53 14.05 3.67 -2.62
N MET A 54 12.89 3.60 -1.97
CA MET A 54 12.81 3.35 -0.52
C MET A 54 13.39 1.98 -0.15
N MET A 55 13.20 0.95 -0.98
CA MET A 55 13.79 -0.39 -0.77
C MET A 55 15.32 -0.41 -0.84
N GLN A 56 15.97 0.61 -1.40
CA GLN A 56 17.44 0.71 -1.36
C GLN A 56 17.97 0.97 0.06
N SER A 57 17.11 1.53 0.93
CA SER A 57 17.40 1.79 2.33
C SER A 57 16.54 0.88 3.22
N PRO A 58 17.11 -0.14 3.86
CA PRO A 58 16.34 -1.04 4.73
C PRO A 58 15.69 -0.29 5.91
N ASP A 59 16.32 0.77 6.43
CA ASP A 59 15.75 1.65 7.46
C ASP A 59 14.51 2.41 6.97
N ASP A 60 14.56 3.03 5.79
CA ASP A 60 13.42 3.76 5.22
C ASP A 60 12.25 2.83 4.94
N MET A 61 12.54 1.63 4.41
CA MET A 61 11.51 0.62 4.16
C MET A 61 10.86 0.15 5.47
N ASN A 62 11.66 -0.10 6.52
CA ASN A 62 11.14 -0.53 7.81
C ASN A 62 10.30 0.58 8.48
N ASN A 63 10.77 1.82 8.46
CA ASN A 63 10.04 2.98 8.99
C ASN A 63 8.72 3.20 8.25
N TRP A 64 8.73 3.11 6.92
CA TRP A 64 7.53 3.22 6.10
C TRP A 64 6.54 2.11 6.42
N PHE A 65 7.00 0.85 6.49
CA PHE A 65 6.14 -0.29 6.80
C PHE A 65 5.51 -0.18 8.19
N GLN A 66 6.30 0.21 9.20
CA GLN A 66 5.77 0.45 10.55
C GLN A 66 4.77 1.60 10.59
N ALA A 67 5.01 2.68 9.85
CA ALA A 67 4.06 3.78 9.74
C ALA A 67 2.74 3.32 9.11
N LYS A 68 2.79 2.51 8.04
CA LYS A 68 1.58 1.96 7.39
C LYS A 68 0.84 0.95 8.25
N GLN A 69 1.57 0.10 8.97
CA GLN A 69 0.96 -0.81 9.93
C GLN A 69 0.28 -0.04 11.07
N LYS A 70 0.90 1.03 11.57
CA LYS A 70 0.31 1.89 12.59
C LYS A 70 -0.90 2.65 12.07
N GLU A 71 -0.87 3.17 10.84
CA GLU A 71 -2.05 3.75 10.20
C GLU A 71 -3.19 2.73 10.15
N PHE A 72 -2.93 1.51 9.67
CA PHE A 72 -3.92 0.43 9.67
C PHE A 72 -4.46 0.13 11.07
N ASP A 73 -3.60 0.06 12.07
CA ASP A 73 -4.00 -0.21 13.45
C ASP A 73 -4.90 0.88 14.03
N ASN A 74 -4.66 2.14 13.67
CA ASN A 74 -5.46 3.29 14.11
C ASN A 74 -6.78 3.46 13.34
N LEU A 75 -7.00 2.73 12.24
CA LEU A 75 -8.27 2.83 11.51
C LEU A 75 -9.41 2.19 12.29
N PRO A 76 -10.60 2.82 12.25
CA PRO A 76 -11.78 2.24 12.87
C PRO A 76 -12.11 0.92 12.18
N GLU A 77 -12.47 -0.07 12.98
CA GLU A 77 -13.04 -1.30 12.45
C GLU A 77 -14.42 -0.99 11.91
N THR A 78 -14.65 -1.27 10.64
CA THR A 78 -16.00 -1.31 10.07
C THR A 78 -16.69 -2.57 10.58
N ASN A 79 -17.75 -2.34 11.36
CA ASN A 79 -18.60 -3.33 12.02
C ASN A 79 -19.80 -3.71 11.16
#